data_AF-G3HI22-F1
#
_entry.id   AF-G3HI22-F1
#
_cell.length_a   1.000
_cell.length_b   1.000
_cell.length_c   1.000
_cell.angle_alpha   90.00
_cell.angle_beta   90.00
_cell.angle_gamma   90.00
#
_symmetry.space_group_name_H-M   'P 1'
#
loop_
_entity.id
_entity.type
_entity.pdbx_description
1 polymer ?
#
loop_
_entity_poly.entity_id
_entity_poly.type
_entity_poly.pdbx_seq_one_letter_code
_entity_poly.pdbx_strand_id
1 'polypeptide(L)'
;KCVTDLLSKSGKTPSSEHAAVWVPDSEATVCMRCQKAKFTPVNRRHHCRKCGFVVCGPCSEKRFLLPNQSSKPVRICDFCYDLLSTGDMSSGQPTRSDSYSQSLKSPLNDVSDDDDDDDSSD
;
A
#
# COMPACT_ATOMS: atom_id res chain seq x y z
N LYS A 1 -1.59 -17.09 -4.81
CA LYS A 1 -0.59 -16.60 -5.79
C LYS A 1 -0.27 -15.16 -5.38
N CYS A 2 0.93 -14.95 -4.86
CA CYS A 2 1.33 -13.70 -4.20
C CYS A 2 1.72 -12.65 -5.25
N VAL A 3 1.66 -11.37 -4.85
CA VAL A 3 2.00 -10.21 -5.69
C VAL A 3 3.42 -10.30 -6.25
N THR A 4 4.31 -11.01 -5.54
CA THR A 4 5.69 -11.29 -5.95
C THR A 4 5.77 -12.11 -7.24
N ASP A 5 4.82 -13.00 -7.49
CA ASP A 5 4.83 -13.89 -8.68
C ASP A 5 4.42 -13.14 -9.96
N LEU A 6 3.74 -12.00 -9.82
CA LEU A 6 3.29 -11.19 -10.95
C LEU A 6 4.39 -10.24 -11.46
N LEU A 7 5.30 -9.81 -10.60
CA LEU A 7 6.40 -8.91 -10.97
C LEU A 7 7.55 -9.63 -11.70
N SER A 8 7.82 -10.90 -11.37
CA SER A 8 8.95 -11.66 -11.94
C SER A 8 8.76 -12.04 -13.41
N LYS A 9 7.52 -12.06 -13.92
CA LYS A 9 7.19 -12.53 -15.27
C LYS A 9 7.32 -11.47 -16.37
N SER A 10 7.47 -10.19 -16.02
CA SER A 10 7.40 -9.08 -17.00
C SER A 10 8.77 -8.52 -17.42
N GLY A 11 9.88 -8.92 -16.80
CA GLY A 11 11.24 -8.56 -17.26
C GLY A 11 11.50 -7.04 -17.40
N LYS A 12 10.70 -6.19 -16.75
CA LYS A 12 10.89 -4.74 -16.72
C LYS A 12 11.20 -4.35 -15.28
N THR A 13 12.41 -3.85 -15.07
CA THR A 13 12.83 -3.19 -13.84
C THR A 13 11.84 -2.06 -13.51
N PRO A 14 11.26 -2.01 -12.30
CA PRO A 14 10.38 -0.92 -11.93
C PRO A 14 11.19 0.39 -11.83
N SER A 15 10.84 1.35 -12.69
CA SER A 15 11.27 2.74 -12.54
C SER A 15 10.92 3.22 -11.14
N SER A 16 11.91 3.73 -10.41
CA SER A 16 11.88 3.96 -8.97
C SER A 16 11.09 5.21 -8.53
N GLU A 17 10.02 5.54 -9.23
CA GLU A 17 9.17 6.68 -8.92
C GLU A 17 7.75 6.16 -8.76
N HIS A 18 7.41 5.84 -7.50
CA HIS A 18 6.18 5.20 -7.06
C HIS A 18 4.94 6.03 -7.35
N ALA A 19 4.59 6.18 -8.63
CA ALA A 19 3.21 6.39 -9.03
C ALA A 19 2.44 5.16 -8.54
N ALA A 20 1.53 5.36 -7.59
CA ALA A 20 0.68 4.29 -7.08
C ALA A 20 0.07 3.55 -8.26
N VAL A 21 0.27 2.23 -8.32
CA VAL A 21 -0.30 1.38 -9.37
C VAL A 21 -1.79 1.64 -9.39
N TRP A 22 -2.27 2.21 -10.50
CA TRP A 22 -3.70 2.44 -10.68
C TRP A 22 -4.37 1.07 -10.74
N VAL A 23 -5.07 0.71 -9.66
CA VAL A 23 -5.80 -0.55 -9.54
C VAL A 23 -7.05 -0.43 -10.42
N PRO A 24 -7.16 -1.22 -11.51
CA PRO A 24 -8.34 -1.21 -12.36
C PRO A 24 -9.61 -1.49 -11.56
N ASP A 25 -10.74 -0.93 -11.99
CA ASP A 25 -12.06 -1.16 -11.34
C ASP A 25 -12.46 -2.64 -11.26
N SER A 26 -11.89 -3.49 -12.15
CA SER A 26 -12.02 -4.95 -12.11
C SER A 26 -11.29 -5.60 -10.94
N GLU A 27 -10.23 -4.97 -10.44
CA GLU A 27 -9.41 -5.43 -9.31
C GLU A 27 -9.92 -4.85 -7.98
N ALA A 28 -10.57 -3.68 -8.00
CA ALA A 28 -11.29 -3.11 -6.86
C ALA A 28 -12.67 -3.79 -6.68
N THR A 29 -12.66 -5.05 -6.24
CA THR A 29 -13.87 -5.83 -5.93
C THR A 29 -14.39 -5.58 -4.52
N VAL A 30 -13.56 -5.03 -3.63
CA VAL A 30 -13.88 -4.73 -2.22
C VAL A 30 -13.46 -3.32 -1.84
N CYS A 31 -14.12 -2.75 -0.84
CA CYS A 31 -13.77 -1.46 -0.28
C CYS A 31 -12.33 -1.45 0.25
N MET A 32 -11.51 -0.52 -0.24
CA MET A 32 -10.10 -0.41 0.13
C MET A 32 -9.87 0.16 1.54
N ARG A 33 -10.94 0.56 2.26
CA ARG A 33 -10.86 0.99 3.67
C ARG A 33 -11.23 -0.13 4.62
N CYS A 34 -12.47 -0.60 4.57
CA CYS A 34 -12.93 -1.62 5.50
C CYS A 34 -12.56 -3.04 5.09
N GLN A 35 -12.22 -3.29 3.81
CA GLN A 35 -11.96 -4.61 3.22
C GLN A 35 -13.10 -5.64 3.40
N LYS A 36 -14.24 -5.23 3.95
CA LYS A 36 -15.40 -6.07 4.26
C LYS A 36 -16.49 -5.99 3.20
N ALA A 37 -16.70 -4.79 2.63
CA ALA A 37 -17.78 -4.55 1.69
C ALA A 37 -17.36 -4.90 0.25
N LYS A 38 -17.98 -5.93 -0.33
CA LYS A 38 -17.86 -6.24 -1.77
C LYS A 38 -18.69 -5.27 -2.59
N PHE A 39 -18.14 -4.75 -3.68
CA PHE A 39 -18.90 -3.89 -4.58
C PHE A 39 -19.84 -4.71 -5.45
N THR A 40 -21.07 -4.24 -5.57
CA THR A 40 -22.14 -4.84 -6.36
C THR A 40 -22.92 -3.71 -7.05
N PRO A 41 -23.84 -3.99 -7.99
CA PRO A 41 -24.68 -2.94 -8.57
C PRO A 41 -25.47 -2.13 -7.52
N VAL A 42 -25.75 -2.72 -6.36
CA VAL A 42 -26.40 -2.07 -5.21
C VAL A 42 -25.37 -1.39 -4.31
N ASN A 43 -24.27 -2.06 -3.95
CA ASN A 43 -23.18 -1.46 -3.19
C ASN A 43 -22.17 -0.80 -4.15
N ARG A 44 -22.50 0.43 -4.56
CA ARG A 44 -21.75 1.17 -5.58
C ARG A 44 -20.37 1.61 -5.07
N ARG A 45 -19.44 1.74 -6.01
CA ARG A 45 -18.10 2.26 -5.77
C ARG A 45 -18.13 3.78 -5.56
N HIS A 46 -17.31 4.27 -4.64
CA HIS A 46 -17.05 5.70 -4.47
C HIS A 46 -15.55 5.96 -4.41
N HIS A 47 -15.11 7.07 -4.98
CA HIS A 47 -13.70 7.47 -4.93
C HIS A 47 -13.47 8.52 -3.83
N CYS A 48 -12.44 8.35 -3.02
CA CYS A 48 -11.95 9.43 -2.16
C CYS A 48 -11.19 10.46 -3.00
N ARG A 49 -11.61 11.73 -3.00
CA ARG A 49 -10.93 12.79 -3.79
C ARG A 49 -9.55 13.17 -3.26
N LYS A 50 -9.24 12.86 -1.98
CA LYS A 50 -7.93 13.13 -1.37
C LYS A 50 -6.90 12.04 -1.69
N CYS A 51 -7.27 10.75 -1.63
CA CYS A 51 -6.32 9.63 -1.73
C CYS A 51 -6.59 8.67 -2.90
N GLY A 52 -7.64 8.89 -3.69
CA GLY A 52 -7.96 8.07 -4.87
C GLY A 52 -8.62 6.70 -4.60
N PHE A 53 -8.58 6.19 -3.37
CA PHE A 53 -9.10 4.86 -3.05
C PHE A 53 -10.58 4.67 -3.36
N VAL A 54 -10.91 3.46 -3.82
CA VAL A 54 -12.28 2.98 -4.04
C VAL A 54 -12.85 2.47 -2.72
N VAL A 55 -13.93 3.12 -2.26
CA VAL A 55 -14.53 2.93 -0.95
C VAL A 55 -16.04 2.75 -1.05
N CYS A 56 -16.63 2.06 -0.08
CA CYS A 56 -18.09 1.94 0.04
C CYS A 56 -18.71 3.22 0.64
N GLY A 57 -20.04 3.32 0.57
CA GLY A 57 -20.79 4.45 1.11
C GLY A 57 -20.45 4.74 2.57
N PRO A 58 -20.51 3.72 3.47
CA PRO A 58 -20.21 3.88 4.88
C PRO A 58 -18.79 4.36 5.20
N CYS A 59 -17.80 4.04 4.36
CA CYS A 59 -16.41 4.47 4.58
C CYS A 59 -16.10 5.87 3.99
N SER A 60 -17.12 6.58 3.50
CA SER A 60 -16.96 7.86 2.81
C SER A 60 -18.15 8.79 2.98
N GLU A 61 -18.82 8.74 4.12
CA GLU A 61 -20.03 9.54 4.38
C GLU A 61 -19.72 11.04 4.41
N LYS A 62 -18.50 11.39 4.81
CA LYS A 62 -18.06 12.76 5.02
C LYS A 62 -17.61 13.44 3.72
N ARG A 63 -17.72 14.77 3.74
CA ARG A 63 -17.22 15.66 2.69
C ARG A 63 -16.27 16.68 3.29
N PHE A 64 -15.28 17.09 2.51
CA PHE A 64 -14.28 18.08 2.94
C PHE A 64 -13.97 19.03 1.79
N LEU A 65 -13.72 20.31 2.10
CA LEU A 65 -13.32 21.30 1.11
C LEU A 65 -11.84 21.10 0.79
N LEU A 66 -11.53 20.77 -0.47
CA LEU A 66 -10.17 20.69 -0.97
C LEU A 66 -9.92 21.90 -1.87
N PRO A 67 -9.38 23.03 -1.34
CA PRO A 67 -9.33 24.31 -2.07
C PRO A 67 -8.62 24.22 -3.42
N ASN A 68 -7.60 23.37 -3.50
CA ASN A 68 -6.80 23.17 -4.71
C ASN A 68 -7.48 22.26 -5.76
N GLN A 69 -8.61 21.64 -5.44
CA GLN A 69 -9.34 20.74 -6.34
C GLN A 69 -10.79 21.19 -6.62
N SER A 70 -11.44 21.84 -5.66
CA SER A 70 -12.83 22.27 -5.80
C SER A 70 -13.18 23.43 -4.87
N SER A 71 -14.06 24.31 -5.33
CA SER A 71 -14.69 25.35 -4.52
C SER A 71 -15.83 24.84 -3.65
N LYS A 72 -16.21 23.56 -3.76
CA LYS A 72 -17.27 22.92 -2.97
C LYS A 72 -16.72 21.70 -2.21
N PRO A 73 -17.32 21.32 -1.06
CA PRO A 73 -16.94 20.11 -0.35
C PRO A 73 -17.08 18.85 -1.21
N VAL A 74 -16.01 18.08 -1.32
CA VAL A 74 -15.95 16.84 -2.09
C VAL A 74 -15.92 15.62 -1.18
N ARG A 75 -16.40 14.48 -1.69
CA ARG A 75 -16.42 13.22 -0.93
C ARG A 75 -15.00 12.73 -0.66
N ILE A 76 -14.70 12.42 0.59
CA ILE A 76 -13.45 11.78 0.99
C ILE A 76 -13.77 10.60 1.90
N CYS A 77 -12.84 9.66 2.03
CA CYS A 77 -12.99 8.59 3.02
C CYS A 77 -12.75 9.09 4.43
N ASP A 78 -13.30 8.41 5.43
CA ASP A 78 -13.26 8.85 6.83
C ASP A 78 -11.83 9.04 7.33
N PHE A 79 -10.91 8.13 6.97
CA PHE A 79 -9.48 8.28 7.28
C PHE A 79 -8.88 9.63 6.80
N CYS A 80 -9.23 10.05 5.58
CA CYS A 80 -8.74 11.32 5.05
C CYS A 80 -9.42 12.50 5.74
N TYR A 81 -10.68 12.33 6.14
CA TYR A 81 -11.40 13.36 6.88
C TYR A 81 -10.74 13.59 8.22
N ASP A 82 -10.49 12.52 8.97
CA ASP A 82 -9.88 12.61 10.30
C ASP A 82 -8.47 13.20 10.22
N LEU A 83 -7.66 12.79 9.22
CA LEU A 83 -6.32 13.38 8.98
C LEU A 83 -6.37 14.89 8.67
N LEU A 84 -7.36 15.33 7.89
CA LEU A 84 -7.50 16.75 7.53
C LEU A 84 -8.12 17.57 8.67
N SER A 85 -8.99 16.97 9.47
CA SER A 85 -9.67 17.61 10.61
C SER A 85 -8.77 17.75 11.83
N THR A 86 -7.80 16.86 12.01
CA THR A 86 -6.86 16.89 13.15
C THR A 86 -5.66 17.80 12.90
N GLY A 87 -5.52 18.39 11.72
CA GLY A 87 -4.47 19.37 11.44
C GLY A 87 -3.07 18.79 11.31
N ASP A 88 -2.91 17.46 11.27
CA ASP A 88 -1.63 16.79 11.05
C ASP A 88 -1.25 16.86 9.56
N MET A 89 -1.01 18.09 9.11
CA MET A 89 -0.41 18.44 7.84
C MET A 89 1.12 18.48 8.00
N SER A 90 1.71 17.45 8.62
CA SER A 90 3.16 17.26 8.50
C SER A 90 3.43 16.38 7.28
N SER A 91 3.94 17.05 6.27
CA SER A 91 4.57 16.53 5.07
C SER A 91 5.67 15.53 5.41
N GLY A 92 5.30 14.29 5.75
CA GLY A 92 6.22 13.15 5.87
C GLY A 92 6.49 12.55 4.50
N GLN A 93 7.21 13.28 3.66
CA GLN A 93 7.92 12.72 2.52
C GLN A 93 8.93 11.69 3.08
N PRO A 94 8.93 10.42 2.67
CA PRO A 94 10.14 9.62 2.81
C PRO A 94 11.12 10.17 1.76
N THR A 95 12.02 11.04 2.19
CA THR A 95 13.17 11.43 1.40
C THR A 95 14.00 10.17 1.18
N ARG A 96 14.01 9.70 -0.06
CA ARG A 96 14.95 8.68 -0.52
C ARG A 96 16.33 9.34 -0.50
N SER A 97 17.17 9.00 0.47
CA SER A 97 18.61 9.22 0.43
C SER A 97 19.29 7.92 0.02
N ASP A 98 19.28 7.63 -1.27
CA ASP A 98 20.27 6.74 -1.87
C ASP A 98 21.59 7.51 -2.02
N SER A 99 22.68 7.03 -1.40
CA SER A 99 24.00 6.83 -2.04
C SER A 99 25.13 6.57 -1.03
N TYR A 100 25.47 5.28 -0.90
CA TYR A 100 26.83 4.74 -1.00
C TYR A 100 28.00 5.53 -0.38
N SER A 101 28.51 5.03 0.75
CA SER A 101 29.96 4.95 0.96
C SER A 101 30.30 3.72 1.79
N GLN A 102 31.03 2.85 1.11
CA GLN A 102 31.63 1.59 1.48
C GLN A 102 32.69 1.80 2.56
N SER A 103 32.55 1.21 3.75
CA SER A 103 33.69 0.75 4.56
C SER A 103 33.31 0.04 5.86
N LEU A 104 33.73 -1.23 5.91
CA LEU A 104 34.35 -1.90 7.06
C LEU A 104 33.47 -2.69 8.06
N LYS A 105 33.58 -4.02 7.85
CA LYS A 105 33.70 -5.12 8.82
C LYS A 105 32.44 -5.95 9.11
N SER A 106 32.45 -7.14 8.52
CA SER A 106 31.83 -8.38 9.00
C SER A 106 32.08 -8.60 10.50
N PRO A 107 31.24 -9.39 11.19
CA PRO A 107 31.59 -10.82 11.31
C PRO A 107 30.46 -11.77 10.91
N LEU A 108 30.88 -12.83 10.23
CA LEU A 108 30.16 -14.06 9.93
C LEU A 108 29.93 -14.83 11.23
N ASN A 109 28.69 -15.26 11.47
CA ASN A 109 28.36 -16.46 12.25
C ASN A 109 27.30 -17.18 11.39
N ASP A 110 27.69 -17.95 10.38
CA ASP A 110 27.96 -19.39 10.47
C ASP A 110 26.78 -20.13 11.13
N VAL A 111 25.84 -20.57 10.28
CA VAL A 111 24.84 -21.57 10.65
C VAL A 111 25.44 -22.91 10.24
N SER A 112 25.94 -23.67 11.21
CA SER A 112 26.36 -25.05 10.98
C SER A 112 25.11 -25.94 10.97
N ASP A 113 24.82 -26.48 9.79
CA ASP A 113 24.01 -27.69 9.61
C ASP A 113 24.80 -28.86 10.18
N ASP A 114 24.31 -29.48 11.26
CA ASP A 114 24.78 -30.79 11.73
C ASP A 114 23.78 -31.86 11.25
N ASP A 115 24.08 -32.44 10.09
CA ASP A 115 23.64 -33.79 9.70
C ASP A 115 24.63 -34.76 10.34
N ASP A 116 24.19 -35.57 11.31
CA ASP A 116 24.95 -36.74 11.79
C ASP A 116 24.21 -38.03 11.40
N ASP A 117 24.95 -38.83 10.64
CA ASP A 117 24.64 -40.13 10.07
C ASP A 117 24.41 -41.24 11.12
N ASP A 118 23.59 -42.20 10.69
CA ASP A 118 23.57 -43.66 10.92
C ASP A 118 24.65 -44.29 11.85
N ASP A 119 24.21 -45.03 12.88
CA ASP A 119 24.95 -46.20 13.37
C ASP A 119 24.00 -47.30 13.87
N SER A 120 24.09 -48.46 13.22
CA SER A 120 23.47 -49.73 13.59
C SER A 120 24.33 -50.49 14.59
N SER A 121 23.71 -51.16 15.58
CA SER A 121 24.06 -52.43 16.30
C SER A 121 23.40 -52.36 17.70
N ASP A 122 22.77 -53.36 18.31
CA ASP A 122 22.83 -54.84 18.26
C ASP A 122 21.42 -55.39 18.63
#